data_AF-A0A527XMZ3-F1
#
_entry.id   AF-A0A527XMZ3-F1
#
_cell.length_a   1.000
_cell.length_b   1.000
_cell.length_c   1.000
_cell.angle_alpha   90.00
_cell.angle_beta   90.00
_cell.angle_gamma   90.00
#
_symmetry.space_group_name_H-M   'P 1'
#
loop_
_entity.id
_entity.type
_entity.pdbx_description
1 polymer ?
#
loop_
_entity_poly.entity_id
_entity_poly.type
_entity_poly.pdbx_seq_one_letter_code
_entity_poly.pdbx_strand_id
1 'polypeptide(L)'
;FAFRSRVTGVYLSIITQAMTYALLLAFFRNDMGFGGNNGLTDFKDILGFSVQADATRSALFAASAVTLALGVFVTAAIVRSKYGKLMMAVRDAES
;
A
#
# COMPACT_ATOMS: atom_id res chain seq x y z
N PHE A 1 13.97 -32.26 -16.15
CA PHE A 1 14.43 -32.11 -14.76
C PHE A 1 15.60 -31.13 -14.74
N ALA A 2 15.35 -29.83 -14.54
CA ALA A 2 16.43 -28.82 -14.51
C ALA A 2 16.35 -27.86 -13.30
N PHE A 3 15.26 -27.88 -12.54
CA PHE A 3 15.07 -26.98 -11.39
C PHE A 3 14.55 -27.74 -10.17
N ARG A 4 15.42 -28.53 -9.54
CA ARG A 4 15.16 -29.11 -8.22
C ARG A 4 16.31 -28.90 -7.24
N SER A 5 17.13 -27.86 -7.43
CA SER A 5 18.01 -27.40 -6.36
C SER A 5 17.16 -26.65 -5.34
N ARG A 6 16.94 -27.26 -4.17
CA ARG A 6 16.35 -26.55 -3.04
C ARG A 6 17.39 -25.53 -2.60
N VAL A 7 17.13 -24.25 -2.81
CA VAL A 7 17.96 -23.17 -2.28
C VAL A 7 17.89 -23.27 -0.77
N THR A 8 18.92 -23.85 -0.13
CA THR A 8 19.02 -23.95 1.32
C THR A 8 19.39 -22.58 1.91
N GLY A 9 19.09 -22.37 3.20
CA GLY A 9 19.04 -21.04 3.83
C GLY A 9 20.25 -20.13 3.59
N VAL A 10 21.46 -20.68 3.45
CA VAL A 10 22.67 -19.89 3.15
C VAL A 10 22.61 -19.23 1.78
N TYR A 11 22.23 -19.98 0.74
CA TYR A 11 22.13 -19.45 -0.62
C TYR A 11 21.03 -18.39 -0.71
N LEU A 12 19.90 -18.61 -0.02
CA LEU A 12 18.81 -17.63 0.03
C LEU A 12 19.24 -16.36 0.75
N SER A 13 20.00 -16.47 1.85
CA SER A 13 20.51 -15.31 2.60
C SER A 13 21.51 -14.50 1.78
N ILE A 14 22.42 -15.15 1.04
CA ILE A 14 23.37 -14.45 0.16
C ILE A 14 22.62 -13.69 -0.95
N ILE A 15 21.63 -14.34 -1.59
CA ILE A 15 20.81 -13.68 -2.62
C ILE A 15 20.05 -12.50 -2.03
N THR A 16 19.40 -12.68 -0.87
CA THR A 16 18.64 -11.61 -0.21
C THR A 16 19.53 -10.43 0.18
N GLN A 17 20.72 -10.68 0.73
CA GLN A 17 21.67 -9.63 1.09
C GLN A 17 22.19 -8.88 -0.15
N ALA A 18 22.56 -9.61 -1.20
CA ALA A 18 23.00 -9.01 -2.47
C ALA A 18 21.90 -8.14 -3.09
N MET A 19 20.65 -8.62 -3.08
CA MET A 19 19.48 -7.86 -3.56
C MET A 19 19.21 -6.62 -2.72
N THR A 20 19.29 -6.71 -1.39
CA THR A 20 19.15 -5.56 -0.49
C THR A 20 20.20 -4.49 -0.78
N TYR A 21 21.46 -4.90 -0.97
CA TYR A 21 22.54 -3.97 -1.29
C TYR A 21 22.37 -3.33 -2.67
N ALA A 22 22.02 -4.13 -3.69
CA ALA A 22 21.74 -3.64 -5.04
C ALA A 22 20.56 -2.67 -5.07
N LEU A 23 19.49 -2.95 -4.30
CA LEU A 23 18.32 -2.08 -4.20
C LEU A 23 18.65 -0.77 -3.47
N LEU A 24 19.45 -0.83 -2.40
CA LEU A 24 19.96 0.35 -1.71
C LEU A 24 20.76 1.25 -2.68
N LEU A 25 21.68 0.66 -3.44
CA LEU A 25 22.43 1.37 -4.49
C LEU A 25 21.51 1.96 -5.56
N ALA A 26 20.45 1.25 -5.95
CA ALA A 26 19.47 1.72 -6.92
C ALA A 26 18.68 2.93 -6.40
N PHE A 27 18.26 2.93 -5.13
CA PHE A 27 17.59 4.08 -4.50
C PHE A 27 18.48 5.31 -4.37
N PHE A 28 19.79 5.11 -4.16
CA PHE A 28 20.77 6.20 -4.12
C PHE A 28 21.14 6.77 -5.48
N ARG A 29 20.76 6.09 -6.57
CA ARG A 29 21.00 6.58 -7.92
C ARG A 29 19.95 7.62 -8.33
N ASN A 30 20.41 8.83 -8.66
CA ASN A 30 19.52 9.92 -9.10
C ASN A 30 18.76 9.58 -10.40
N ASP A 31 19.36 8.78 -11.30
CA ASP A 31 18.77 8.38 -12.59
C ASP A 31 17.47 7.57 -12.45
N MET A 32 17.20 6.98 -11.28
CA MET A 32 15.98 6.19 -11.04
C MET A 32 14.75 7.05 -10.71
N GLY A 33 14.91 8.36 -10.53
CA GLY A 33 13.81 9.26 -10.19
C GLY A 33 13.37 9.22 -8.72
N PHE A 34 14.07 8.46 -7.86
CA PHE A 34 13.79 8.40 -6.41
C PHE A 34 14.47 9.50 -5.58
N GLY A 35 15.14 10.47 -6.23
CA GLY A 35 15.84 11.55 -5.56
C GLY A 35 17.21 11.18 -4.97
N GLY A 36 17.69 9.94 -5.21
CA GLY A 36 19.02 9.48 -4.83
C GLY A 36 19.29 9.61 -3.33
N ASN A 37 20.42 10.21 -2.98
CA ASN A 37 20.81 10.45 -1.58
C ASN A 37 19.92 11.49 -0.87
N ASN A 38 19.08 12.24 -1.60
CA ASN A 38 18.09 13.15 -1.01
C ASN A 38 16.79 12.43 -0.64
N GLY A 39 16.60 11.19 -1.14
CA GLY A 39 15.37 10.44 -1.00
C GLY A 39 14.19 11.04 -1.79
N LEU A 40 13.03 10.39 -1.65
CA LEU A 40 11.79 10.80 -2.29
C LEU A 40 11.35 12.18 -1.78
N THR A 41 11.56 13.20 -2.59
CA THR A 41 11.30 14.62 -2.29
C THR A 41 10.50 15.26 -3.44
N ASP A 42 10.10 16.52 -3.30
CA ASP A 42 9.37 17.28 -4.34
C ASP A 42 7.98 16.72 -4.75
N PHE A 43 7.23 16.17 -3.78
CA PHE A 43 5.79 15.86 -3.96
C PHE A 43 4.93 17.15 -4.02
N LYS A 44 5.05 17.87 -5.13
CA LYS A 44 4.36 19.15 -5.37
C LYS A 44 3.09 18.97 -6.20
N ASP A 45 3.04 17.91 -7.01
CA ASP A 45 1.94 17.62 -7.92
C ASP A 45 1.38 16.22 -7.67
N ILE A 46 0.07 16.08 -7.86
CA ILE A 46 -0.64 14.81 -7.89
C ILE A 46 -1.36 14.69 -9.22
N LEU A 47 -1.05 13.63 -9.98
CA LEU A 47 -1.60 13.40 -11.34
C LEU A 47 -1.46 14.60 -12.29
N GLY A 48 -0.39 15.39 -12.14
CA GLY A 48 -0.14 16.60 -12.94
C GLY A 48 -0.78 17.89 -12.39
N PHE A 49 -1.44 17.85 -11.24
CA PHE A 49 -2.03 19.03 -10.58
C PHE A 49 -1.27 19.39 -9.31
N SER A 50 -0.96 20.68 -9.13
CA SER A 50 -0.32 21.13 -7.89
C SER A 50 -1.18 20.87 -6.66
N VAL A 51 -0.59 20.22 -5.65
CA VAL A 51 -1.22 19.93 -4.35
C VAL A 51 -1.49 21.22 -3.56
N GLN A 52 -0.81 22.32 -3.91
CA GLN A 52 -1.04 23.62 -3.29
C GLN A 52 -2.21 24.39 -3.91
N ALA A 53 -2.66 24.01 -5.11
CA ALA A 53 -3.79 24.67 -5.76
C ALA A 53 -5.09 24.43 -4.98
N ASP A 54 -5.91 25.47 -4.82
CA ASP A 54 -7.15 25.42 -4.05
C ASP A 54 -8.13 24.37 -4.60
N ALA A 55 -8.22 24.26 -5.93
CA ALA A 55 -9.05 23.25 -6.58
C ALA A 55 -8.61 21.82 -6.21
N THR A 56 -7.30 21.52 -6.27
CA THR A 56 -6.75 20.21 -5.89
C THR A 56 -7.04 19.89 -4.43
N ARG A 57 -6.84 20.86 -3.53
CA ARG A 57 -7.13 20.68 -2.09
C ARG A 57 -8.61 20.40 -1.84
N SER A 58 -9.49 21.16 -2.48
CA SER A 58 -10.94 20.96 -2.35
C SER A 58 -11.39 19.60 -2.90
N ALA A 59 -10.82 19.16 -4.04
CA ALA A 59 -11.10 17.85 -4.62
C ALA A 59 -10.62 16.70 -3.73
N LEU A 60 -9.41 16.80 -3.17
CA LEU A 60 -8.88 15.80 -2.23
C LEU A 60 -9.71 15.71 -0.96
N PHE A 61 -10.16 16.85 -0.43
CA PHE A 61 -11.06 16.88 0.72
C PHE A 61 -12.40 16.21 0.40
N ALA A 62 -13.05 16.58 -0.70
CA ALA A 62 -14.30 15.99 -1.13
C ALA A 62 -14.16 14.48 -1.38
N ALA A 63 -13.09 14.05 -2.06
CA ALA A 63 -12.79 12.65 -2.29
C ALA A 63 -12.64 11.89 -0.96
N SER A 64 -11.90 12.45 0.00
CA SER A 64 -11.73 11.83 1.32
C SER A 64 -13.07 11.67 2.05
N ALA A 65 -13.92 12.69 2.02
CA ALA A 65 -15.25 12.64 2.63
C ALA A 65 -16.15 11.59 1.97
N VAL A 66 -16.13 11.51 0.63
CA VAL A 66 -16.88 10.50 -0.13
C VAL A 66 -16.36 9.10 0.17
N THR A 67 -15.05 8.89 0.17
CA THR A 67 -14.45 7.59 0.52
C THR A 67 -14.83 7.16 1.93
N LEU A 68 -14.81 8.07 2.90
CA LEU A 68 -15.25 7.79 4.27
C LEU A 68 -16.74 7.40 4.31
N ALA A 69 -17.61 8.17 3.66
CA ALA A 69 -19.04 7.88 3.60
C ALA A 69 -19.33 6.53 2.94
N LEU A 70 -18.62 6.21 1.84
CA LEU A 70 -18.70 4.91 1.18
C LEU A 70 -18.20 3.78 2.08
N GLY A 71 -17.10 3.98 2.80
CA GLY A 71 -16.59 3.00 3.76
C GLY A 71 -17.60 2.66 4.85
N VAL A 72 -18.24 3.69 5.42
CA VAL A 72 -19.33 3.50 6.41
C VAL A 72 -20.50 2.77 5.77
N PHE A 73 -20.94 3.17 4.59
CA PHE A 73 -22.07 2.55 3.89
C PHE A 73 -21.80 1.07 3.56
N VAL A 74 -20.63 0.75 3.00
CA VAL A 74 -20.22 -0.61 2.66
C VAL A 74 -20.16 -1.48 3.91
N THR A 75 -19.56 -0.97 4.98
CA THR A 75 -19.49 -1.71 6.26
C THR A 75 -20.88 -1.95 6.83
N ALA A 76 -21.75 -0.93 6.82
CA ALA A 76 -23.13 -1.07 7.25
C ALA A 76 -23.93 -2.09 6.40
N ALA A 77 -23.71 -2.10 5.09
CA ALA A 77 -24.32 -3.08 4.19
C ALA A 77 -23.84 -4.51 4.49
N ILE A 78 -22.54 -4.70 4.74
CA ILE A 78 -21.96 -6.00 5.11
C ILE A 78 -22.55 -6.50 6.43
N VAL A 79 -22.61 -5.65 7.47
CA VAL A 79 -23.14 -6.03 8.79
C VAL A 79 -24.63 -6.41 8.71
N ARG A 80 -25.42 -5.72 7.88
CA ARG A 80 -26.85 -6.01 7.68
C ARG A 80 -27.12 -7.23 6.79
N SER A 81 -26.12 -7.69 6.04
CA SER A 81 -26.24 -8.85 5.15
C SER A 81 -26.40 -10.17 5.92
N LYS A 82 -26.72 -11.25 5.20
CA LYS A 82 -26.77 -12.61 5.78
C LYS A 82 -25.43 -13.00 6.43
N TYR A 83 -24.32 -12.65 5.80
CA TYR A 83 -22.97 -12.93 6.31
C TYR A 83 -22.70 -12.21 7.64
N GLY A 84 -23.04 -10.92 7.72
CA GLY A 84 -22.88 -10.14 8.95
C GLY A 84 -23.72 -10.70 10.11
N LYS A 85 -24.96 -11.12 9.83
CA LYS A 85 -25.83 -11.77 10.82
C LYS A 85 -25.27 -13.12 11.31
N LEU A 86 -24.69 -13.92 10.41
CA LEU A 86 -24.06 -15.20 10.77
C LEU A 86 -22.84 -14.97 11.68
N MET A 87 -21.99 -14.00 11.37
CA MET A 87 -20.83 -13.69 12.22
C MET A 87 -21.24 -13.20 13.61
N MET A 88 -22.29 -12.38 13.72
CA MET A 88 -22.84 -11.97 15.01
C MET A 88 -23.39 -13.17 15.80
N ALA A 89 -24.14 -14.06 15.15
CA ALA A 89 -24.68 -15.25 15.81
C ALA A 89 -23.58 -16.21 16.31
N VAL A 90 -22.48 -16.39 15.56
CA VAL A 90 -21.33 -17.19 16.01
C VAL A 90 -20.67 -16.56 17.23
N ARG A 91 -20.43 -15.24 17.22
CA ARG A 91 -19.84 -14.52 18.36
C ARG A 91 -20.72 -14.60 19.61
N ASP A 92 -22.04 -14.44 19.44
CA ASP A 92 -22.99 -14.51 20.56
C ASP A 92 -23.13 -15.94 21.12
N ALA A 93 -22.76 -16.97 20.35
CA ALA A 93 -22.66 -18.35 20.83
C ALA A 93 -21.31 -18.69 21.49
N GLU A 94 -20.28 -17.86 21.26
CA GLU A 94 -18.95 -17.98 21.88
C GLU A 94 -18.87 -17.24 23.23
N SER A 95 -19.77 -16.28 23.48
CA SER A 95 -19.91 -15.58 24.77
C SER A 95 -20.77 -16.35 25.75
#